data_AF-A0A6P3Q1V8-F1
#
_entry.id   AF-A0A6P3Q1V8-F1
#
_cell.length_a   1.000
_cell.length_b   1.000
_cell.length_c   1.000
_cell.angle_alpha   90.00
_cell.angle_beta   90.00
_cell.angle_gamma   90.00
#
_symmetry.space_group_name_H-M   'P 1'
#
loop_
_entity.id
_entity.type
_entity.pdbx_description
1 polymer ?
#
loop_
_entity_poly.entity_id
_entity_poly.type
_entity_poly.pdbx_seq_one_letter_code
_entity_poly.pdbx_strand_id
1 'polypeptide(L)'
;MSPSGRRLARSKRCLGPRPPFPGRPGSRLEIVDVTGRSRPASDFRAAGAGSRAATMAEPTVCSFLTKVLCAHGGRMLLQDLRAHVELSEARLRAVLRQAGPDRFLLQEVGVQDGLWGAEAEAAAGAGAGGPSAWRVVAVSSARLCARYQRGECQACDHLHICRRHMLGKCPNRDCWSTCTLSHDIHTPVNMQVLKNQGLFGLNEAQLRILLLQNDPCLLPEVCLLYNKGEALYGYCNLKDKCNKFHVCKSFVRGECRLQRCKRSHQLIHETSLKLLQDQGLNIPSVVNFQIISAYRHTKLHKMLENKGETIRDRQSTINMAVLT
;
A
#
# COMPACT_ATOMS: atom_id res chain seq x y z
N MET A 1 27.08 -14.64 62.73
CA MET A 1 27.62 -13.27 62.85
C MET A 1 28.27 -12.91 61.52
N SER A 2 28.13 -11.62 61.13
CA SER A 2 28.60 -10.97 59.90
C SER A 2 27.66 -11.05 58.67
N PRO A 3 26.99 -9.93 58.31
CA PRO A 3 26.04 -9.83 57.20
C PRO A 3 26.68 -9.25 55.94
N SER A 4 26.45 -9.84 54.77
CA SER A 4 26.83 -9.24 53.48
C SER A 4 25.66 -8.48 52.88
N GLY A 5 25.75 -7.15 52.95
CA GLY A 5 24.74 -6.19 52.54
C GLY A 5 24.45 -6.17 51.04
N ARG A 6 23.16 -6.12 50.72
CA ARG A 6 22.60 -5.82 49.39
C ARG A 6 22.91 -4.36 49.04
N ARG A 7 23.65 -4.12 47.93
CA ARG A 7 23.68 -2.79 47.30
C ARG A 7 22.41 -2.62 46.45
N LEU A 8 21.45 -1.87 46.99
CA LEU A 8 20.38 -1.24 46.22
C LEU A 8 21.03 -0.17 45.31
N ALA A 9 21.06 -0.44 43.99
CA ALA A 9 21.40 0.58 43.01
C ALA A 9 20.30 1.65 43.01
N ARG A 10 20.68 2.88 43.41
CA ARG A 10 19.81 4.07 43.38
C ARG A 10 19.32 4.30 41.95
N SER A 11 18.01 4.16 41.76
CA SER A 11 17.30 4.66 40.58
C SER A 11 17.51 6.18 40.49
N LYS A 12 18.28 6.62 39.49
CA LYS A 12 18.35 8.03 39.11
C LYS A 12 16.99 8.39 38.49
N ARG A 13 16.11 9.00 39.29
CA ARG A 13 14.93 9.70 38.77
C ARG A 13 15.42 10.85 37.92
N CYS A 14 15.31 10.71 36.60
CA CYS A 14 15.45 11.84 35.69
C CYS A 14 14.20 12.73 35.87
N LEU A 15 14.39 13.87 36.53
CA LEU A 15 13.40 14.95 36.56
C LEU A 15 13.25 15.47 35.12
N GLY A 16 12.08 15.25 34.53
CA GLY A 16 11.75 15.81 33.21
C GLY A 16 11.65 17.34 33.26
N PRO A 17 11.80 18.04 32.12
CA PRO A 17 11.56 19.47 32.06
C PRO A 17 10.07 19.77 32.30
N ARG A 18 9.80 20.86 33.05
CA ARG A 18 8.45 21.35 33.33
C ARG A 18 7.71 21.73 32.03
N PRO A 19 6.37 21.54 31.95
CA PRO A 19 5.59 21.97 30.81
C PRO A 19 5.56 23.51 30.70
N PRO A 20 5.53 24.09 29.50
CA PRO A 20 5.27 25.52 29.35
C PRO A 20 3.79 25.83 29.64
N PHE A 21 3.55 26.92 30.36
CA PHE A 21 2.22 27.46 30.66
C PHE A 21 1.46 27.88 29.38
N PRO A 22 0.11 27.91 29.41
CA PRO A 22 -0.71 28.27 28.24
C PRO A 22 -0.65 29.78 27.96
N GLY A 23 -0.15 30.14 26.77
CA GLY A 23 -0.23 31.50 26.23
C GLY A 23 -1.64 31.83 25.71
N ARG A 24 -2.07 33.07 25.95
CA ARG A 24 -3.36 33.66 25.51
C ARG A 24 -3.49 33.72 23.97
N PRO A 25 -4.72 33.76 23.44
CA PRO A 25 -5.00 33.77 22.00
C PRO A 25 -4.92 35.18 21.40
N GLY A 26 -4.33 35.28 20.21
CA GLY A 26 -4.46 36.47 19.36
C GLY A 26 -3.19 36.89 18.63
N SER A 27 -2.81 36.19 17.55
CA SER A 27 -2.08 36.79 16.43
C SER A 27 -2.07 35.86 15.21
N ARG A 28 -2.42 36.47 14.08
CA ARG A 28 -2.62 35.95 12.72
C ARG A 28 -1.34 35.28 12.17
N LEU A 29 -1.44 34.04 11.65
CA LEU A 29 -0.33 33.37 10.95
C LEU A 29 -0.14 33.99 9.55
N GLU A 30 1.05 34.50 9.26
CA GLU A 30 1.52 34.81 7.90
C GLU A 30 2.41 33.67 7.39
N ILE A 31 2.17 33.26 6.14
CA ILE A 31 2.93 32.24 5.42
C ILE A 31 3.99 32.96 4.56
N VAL A 32 5.26 32.58 4.69
CA VAL A 32 6.39 33.16 3.94
C VAL A 32 7.03 32.07 3.07
N ASP A 33 7.21 32.33 1.77
CA ASP A 33 7.79 31.41 0.78
C ASP A 33 9.32 31.59 0.61
N VAL A 34 10.01 30.53 0.16
CA VAL A 34 11.45 30.20 0.31
C VAL A 34 12.41 31.00 -0.59
N THR A 35 11.98 32.00 -1.37
CA THR A 35 12.87 32.67 -2.35
C THR A 35 13.00 34.19 -2.25
N GLY A 36 12.33 34.86 -1.30
CA GLY A 36 12.71 36.21 -0.86
C GLY A 36 12.86 37.31 -1.93
N ARG A 37 12.19 37.22 -3.09
CA ARG A 37 12.15 38.31 -4.10
C ARG A 37 10.73 38.59 -4.57
N SER A 38 10.32 39.84 -4.39
CA SER A 38 9.06 40.41 -4.88
C SER A 38 9.13 40.70 -6.38
N ARG A 39 8.10 40.33 -7.16
CA ARG A 39 7.86 40.82 -8.53
C ARG A 39 6.43 41.38 -8.66
N PRO A 40 6.23 42.52 -9.34
CA PRO A 40 4.93 43.19 -9.45
C PRO A 40 3.99 42.52 -10.48
N ALA A 41 2.68 42.69 -10.26
CA ALA A 41 1.59 41.95 -10.88
C ALA A 41 1.10 42.49 -12.25
N SER A 42 2.01 42.80 -13.19
CA SER A 42 1.63 43.36 -14.50
C SER A 42 1.88 42.47 -15.73
N ASP A 43 2.52 41.31 -15.61
CA ASP A 43 3.04 40.58 -16.79
C ASP A 43 2.27 39.30 -17.20
N PHE A 44 1.03 39.10 -16.75
CA PHE A 44 0.20 37.99 -17.26
C PHE A 44 -1.03 38.51 -18.02
N ARG A 45 -0.79 38.96 -19.26
CA ARG A 45 -1.81 38.94 -20.32
C ARG A 45 -1.31 38.18 -21.54
N ALA A 46 -2.12 37.19 -21.91
CA ALA A 46 -2.33 36.63 -23.25
C ALA A 46 -1.18 35.85 -23.93
N ALA A 47 -1.22 34.52 -23.79
CA ALA A 47 -1.02 33.53 -24.85
C ALA A 47 -1.55 32.19 -24.29
N GLY A 48 -2.35 31.35 -24.93
CA GLY A 48 -2.98 31.27 -26.24
C GLY A 48 -3.73 29.93 -26.21
N ALA A 49 -4.93 29.88 -26.80
CA ALA A 49 -5.74 28.67 -26.85
C ALA A 49 -5.01 27.56 -27.64
N GLY A 50 -5.01 26.33 -27.11
CA GLY A 50 -4.40 25.18 -27.75
C GLY A 50 -4.68 23.87 -27.00
N SER A 51 -5.76 23.21 -27.42
CA SER A 51 -6.22 21.85 -27.10
C SER A 51 -5.25 20.91 -26.36
N ARG A 52 -5.60 20.54 -25.11
CA ARG A 52 -5.25 19.27 -24.45
C ARG A 52 -6.03 19.08 -23.14
N ALA A 53 -7.35 18.96 -23.24
CA ALA A 53 -8.17 18.51 -22.11
C ALA A 53 -8.09 16.98 -21.98
N ALA A 54 -6.92 16.48 -21.57
CA ALA A 54 -6.91 15.29 -20.72
C ALA A 54 -7.29 15.83 -19.34
N THR A 55 -8.58 15.78 -19.00
CA THR A 55 -9.16 16.40 -17.80
C THR A 55 -8.72 15.65 -16.55
N MET A 56 -7.42 15.64 -16.23
CA MET A 56 -6.83 14.89 -15.12
C MET A 56 -7.75 14.93 -13.91
N ALA A 57 -8.05 13.76 -13.33
CA ALA A 57 -8.66 13.70 -12.01
C ALA A 57 -7.80 14.59 -11.10
N GLU A 58 -8.42 15.62 -10.52
CA GLU A 58 -7.68 16.68 -9.84
C GLU A 58 -6.72 16.05 -8.82
N PRO A 59 -5.39 16.26 -8.93
CA PRO A 59 -4.41 15.55 -8.09
C PRO A 59 -4.69 15.67 -6.59
N THR A 60 -5.29 16.79 -6.19
CA THR A 60 -5.82 17.12 -4.86
C THR A 60 -6.96 16.19 -4.43
N VAL A 61 -7.97 16.00 -5.28
CA VAL A 61 -9.12 15.11 -5.02
C VAL A 61 -8.65 13.67 -4.85
N CYS A 62 -7.76 13.18 -5.72
CA CYS A 62 -7.25 11.82 -5.57
C CYS A 62 -6.43 11.66 -4.28
N SER A 63 -5.62 12.65 -3.89
CA SER A 63 -4.90 12.59 -2.60
C SER A 63 -5.88 12.52 -1.42
N PHE A 64 -6.94 13.33 -1.46
CA PHE A 64 -8.00 13.32 -0.46
C PHE A 64 -8.71 11.96 -0.38
N LEU A 65 -9.11 11.38 -1.52
CA LEU A 65 -9.75 10.06 -1.57
C LEU A 65 -8.85 8.97 -1.00
N THR A 66 -7.56 8.98 -1.34
CA THR A 66 -6.58 8.05 -0.74
C THR A 66 -6.52 8.22 0.78
N LYS A 67 -6.53 9.47 1.27
CA LYS A 67 -6.52 9.77 2.70
C LYS A 67 -7.76 9.23 3.43
N VAL A 68 -8.94 9.43 2.86
CA VAL A 68 -10.21 8.90 3.41
C VAL A 68 -10.17 7.38 3.42
N LEU A 69 -9.84 6.74 2.29
CA LEU A 69 -9.75 5.28 2.23
C LEU A 69 -8.78 4.72 3.27
N CYS A 70 -7.58 5.30 3.41
CA CYS A 70 -6.60 4.82 4.39
C CYS A 70 -7.01 5.10 5.85
N ALA A 71 -7.80 6.13 6.12
CA ALA A 71 -8.39 6.36 7.44
C ALA A 71 -9.41 5.27 7.81
N HIS A 72 -10.05 4.67 6.81
CA HIS A 72 -11.05 3.60 6.95
C HIS A 72 -10.49 2.21 6.58
N GLY A 73 -9.19 1.97 6.82
CA GLY A 73 -8.60 0.63 6.64
C GLY A 73 -8.24 0.27 5.20
N GLY A 74 -8.18 1.27 4.30
CA GLY A 74 -7.64 1.15 2.94
C GLY A 74 -8.65 0.69 1.87
N ARG A 75 -9.90 0.43 2.28
CA ARG A 75 -11.00 -0.01 1.41
C ARG A 75 -12.35 0.43 2.00
N MET A 76 -13.28 0.85 1.15
CA MET A 76 -14.66 1.16 1.53
C MET A 76 -15.63 0.79 0.40
N LEU A 77 -16.93 0.73 0.68
CA LEU A 77 -17.93 0.76 -0.38
C LEU A 77 -18.02 2.17 -0.98
N LEU A 78 -18.37 2.25 -2.25
CA LEU A 78 -18.51 3.51 -2.97
C LEU A 78 -19.59 4.41 -2.35
N GLN A 79 -20.66 3.80 -1.83
CA GLN A 79 -21.73 4.51 -1.14
C GLN A 79 -21.22 5.18 0.15
N ASP A 80 -20.42 4.48 0.94
CA ASP A 80 -19.82 5.04 2.17
C ASP A 80 -18.80 6.12 1.84
N LEU A 81 -17.96 5.90 0.82
CA LEU A 81 -16.98 6.89 0.37
C LEU A 81 -17.65 8.21 -0.05
N ARG A 82 -18.84 8.14 -0.64
CA ARG A 82 -19.64 9.31 -1.02
C ARG A 82 -20.04 10.17 0.18
N ALA A 83 -20.22 9.59 1.37
CA ALA A 83 -20.54 10.37 2.57
C ALA A 83 -19.39 11.31 3.01
N HIS A 84 -18.18 11.11 2.48
CA HIS A 84 -17.00 11.93 2.78
C HIS A 84 -16.67 12.96 1.69
N VAL A 85 -17.41 12.99 0.58
CA VAL A 85 -17.17 13.92 -0.54
C VAL A 85 -18.45 14.57 -1.02
N GLU A 86 -18.40 15.86 -1.27
CA GLU A 86 -19.49 16.62 -1.88
C GLU A 86 -19.54 16.42 -3.41
N LEU A 87 -19.51 15.15 -3.84
CA LEU A 87 -19.55 14.77 -5.25
C LEU A 87 -20.76 13.87 -5.51
N SER A 88 -21.41 14.06 -6.66
CA SER A 88 -22.38 13.09 -7.15
C SER A 88 -21.69 11.74 -7.40
N GLU A 89 -22.44 10.64 -7.25
CA GLU A 89 -21.90 9.29 -7.44
C GLU A 89 -21.31 9.10 -8.84
N ALA A 90 -21.96 9.66 -9.87
CA ALA A 90 -21.46 9.63 -11.25
C ALA A 90 -20.10 10.34 -11.38
N ARG A 91 -19.95 11.51 -10.74
CA ARG A 91 -18.69 12.27 -10.77
C ARG A 91 -17.59 11.57 -9.97
N LEU A 92 -17.91 11.01 -8.80
CA LEU A 92 -16.97 10.22 -8.01
C LEU A 92 -16.48 8.99 -8.80
N ARG A 93 -17.37 8.23 -9.43
CA ARG A 93 -16.99 7.10 -10.31
C ARG A 93 -16.11 7.55 -11.46
N ALA A 94 -16.40 8.69 -12.10
CA ALA A 94 -15.59 9.22 -13.19
C ALA A 94 -14.16 9.54 -12.71
N VAL A 95 -14.02 10.25 -11.58
CA VAL A 95 -12.72 10.56 -10.96
C VAL A 95 -11.93 9.29 -10.64
N LEU A 96 -12.57 8.30 -10.02
CA LEU A 96 -11.93 7.04 -9.66
C LEU A 96 -11.46 6.25 -10.89
N ARG A 97 -12.31 6.12 -11.92
CA ARG A 97 -11.98 5.43 -13.17
C ARG A 97 -10.84 6.12 -13.92
N GLN A 98 -10.85 7.45 -13.92
CA GLN A 98 -9.82 8.25 -14.57
C GLN A 98 -8.46 8.15 -13.88
N ALA A 99 -8.43 8.14 -12.55
CA ALA A 99 -7.21 7.90 -11.78
C ALA A 99 -6.65 6.49 -12.00
N GLY A 100 -7.52 5.55 -12.39
CA GLY A 100 -7.15 4.21 -12.84
C GLY A 100 -6.88 3.23 -11.70
N PRO A 101 -6.77 1.94 -12.05
CA PRO A 101 -6.69 0.84 -11.08
C PRO A 101 -5.35 0.78 -10.32
N ASP A 102 -4.32 1.46 -10.82
CA ASP A 102 -3.03 1.56 -10.15
C ASP A 102 -3.07 2.56 -8.97
N ARG A 103 -4.16 3.33 -8.83
CA ARG A 103 -4.45 4.21 -7.69
C ARG A 103 -5.74 3.88 -6.95
N PHE A 104 -6.81 3.56 -7.66
CA PHE A 104 -8.09 3.12 -7.08
C PHE A 104 -8.62 1.90 -7.81
N LEU A 105 -8.62 0.75 -7.14
CA LEU A 105 -9.22 -0.46 -7.68
C LEU A 105 -10.72 -0.44 -7.37
N LEU A 106 -11.53 -0.37 -8.43
CA LEU A 106 -12.98 -0.49 -8.36
C LEU A 106 -13.37 -1.92 -8.71
N GLN A 107 -14.12 -2.55 -7.82
CA GLN A 107 -14.59 -3.91 -8.01
C GLN A 107 -16.04 -4.03 -7.57
N GLU A 108 -16.85 -4.68 -8.39
CA GLU A 108 -18.20 -5.07 -8.04
C GLU A 108 -18.16 -6.31 -7.14
N VAL A 109 -18.92 -6.26 -6.04
CA VAL A 109 -19.03 -7.32 -5.04
C VAL A 109 -20.48 -7.55 -4.68
N GLY A 110 -20.86 -8.81 -4.45
CA GLY A 110 -22.17 -9.12 -3.87
C GLY A 110 -22.30 -8.56 -2.46
N VAL A 111 -23.47 -7.99 -2.14
CA VAL A 111 -23.83 -7.59 -0.78
C VAL A 111 -24.40 -8.81 -0.08
N GLN A 112 -23.85 -9.17 1.08
CA GLN A 112 -24.39 -10.22 1.93
C GLN A 112 -24.57 -9.69 3.36
N ASP A 113 -25.73 -9.99 3.94
CA ASP A 113 -26.02 -9.68 5.33
C ASP A 113 -25.44 -10.76 6.26
N GLY A 114 -24.68 -10.34 7.28
CA GLY A 114 -24.14 -11.24 8.33
C GLY A 114 -22.67 -11.02 8.69
N LEU A 115 -22.14 -11.87 9.58
CA LEU A 115 -20.72 -11.90 9.93
C LEU A 115 -19.91 -12.39 8.72
N TRP A 116 -19.24 -11.47 8.05
CA TRP A 116 -18.47 -11.74 6.84
C TRP A 116 -16.99 -11.97 7.17
N GLY A 117 -16.49 -13.18 6.89
CA GLY A 117 -15.11 -13.56 7.20
C GLY A 117 -14.07 -12.94 6.27
N ALA A 118 -12.82 -12.84 6.75
CA ALA A 118 -11.70 -12.26 5.97
C ALA A 118 -11.43 -12.99 4.65
N GLU A 119 -11.61 -14.31 4.62
CA GLU A 119 -11.44 -15.14 3.41
C GLU A 119 -12.56 -14.90 2.39
N ALA A 120 -13.81 -14.84 2.87
CA ALA A 120 -14.97 -14.50 2.03
C ALA A 120 -14.81 -13.10 1.42
N GLU A 121 -14.34 -12.12 2.20
CA GLU A 121 -14.07 -10.76 1.73
C GLU A 121 -13.01 -10.72 0.63
N ALA A 122 -11.93 -11.48 0.80
CA ALA A 122 -10.89 -11.58 -0.21
C ALA A 122 -11.40 -12.22 -1.50
N ALA A 123 -12.28 -13.23 -1.38
CA ALA A 123 -12.85 -13.97 -2.50
C ALA A 123 -14.07 -13.27 -3.16
N ALA A 124 -14.63 -12.24 -2.52
CA ALA A 124 -15.83 -11.56 -2.98
C ALA A 124 -15.68 -11.05 -4.41
N GLY A 125 -16.67 -11.35 -5.25
CA GLY A 125 -16.84 -10.83 -6.61
C GLY A 125 -18.30 -10.58 -6.91
N ALA A 126 -18.60 -10.12 -8.13
CA ALA A 126 -19.98 -10.01 -8.61
C ALA A 126 -20.63 -11.40 -8.59
N GLY A 127 -21.66 -11.57 -7.76
CA GLY A 127 -22.48 -12.79 -7.73
C GLY A 127 -23.42 -12.83 -8.93
N ALA A 128 -23.78 -14.02 -9.40
CA ALA A 128 -24.80 -14.19 -10.42
C ALA A 128 -26.20 -13.97 -9.79
N GLY A 129 -26.71 -12.74 -9.83
CA GLY A 129 -28.13 -12.45 -9.59
C GLY A 129 -28.55 -11.91 -8.21
N GLY A 130 -27.60 -11.54 -7.34
CA GLY A 130 -27.88 -10.88 -6.06
C GLY A 130 -27.63 -9.36 -6.07
N PRO A 131 -28.01 -8.63 -5.02
CA PRO A 131 -27.68 -7.21 -4.89
C PRO A 131 -26.16 -7.03 -4.90
N SER A 132 -25.67 -6.11 -5.73
CA SER A 132 -24.24 -5.81 -5.86
C SER A 132 -23.93 -4.38 -5.41
N ALA A 133 -22.72 -4.20 -4.89
CA ALA A 133 -22.16 -2.92 -4.53
C ALA A 133 -20.76 -2.77 -5.15
N TRP A 134 -20.31 -1.52 -5.26
CA TRP A 134 -18.94 -1.24 -5.71
C TRP A 134 -18.06 -1.01 -4.49
N ARG A 135 -17.01 -1.83 -4.34
CA ARG A 135 -15.92 -1.54 -3.41
C ARG A 135 -14.82 -0.74 -4.11
N VAL A 136 -14.20 0.16 -3.34
CA VAL A 136 -13.06 0.98 -3.74
C VAL A 136 -11.88 0.65 -2.82
N VAL A 137 -10.76 0.19 -3.40
CA VAL A 137 -9.52 -0.12 -2.66
C VAL A 137 -8.43 0.87 -3.07
N ALA A 138 -7.72 1.43 -2.08
CA ALA A 138 -6.58 2.30 -2.34
C ALA A 138 -5.34 1.50 -2.79
N VAL A 139 -4.78 1.86 -3.94
CA VAL A 139 -3.62 1.19 -4.54
C VAL A 139 -2.47 2.18 -4.65
N SER A 140 -1.25 1.67 -4.47
CA SER A 140 -0.05 2.47 -4.65
C SER A 140 1.13 1.63 -5.13
N SER A 141 2.03 2.26 -5.87
CA SER A 141 3.35 1.74 -6.22
C SER A 141 4.44 2.12 -5.21
N ALA A 142 4.13 2.93 -4.17
CA ALA A 142 5.07 3.29 -3.13
C ALA A 142 5.54 2.05 -2.35
N ARG A 143 6.86 1.91 -2.17
CA ARG A 143 7.50 0.79 -1.47
C ARG A 143 8.57 1.31 -0.52
N LEU A 144 8.87 0.55 0.52
CA LEU A 144 10.07 0.74 1.31
C LEU A 144 11.31 0.38 0.49
N CYS A 145 12.38 1.16 0.66
CA CYS A 145 13.64 0.88 -0.02
C CYS A 145 14.34 -0.32 0.62
N ALA A 146 14.45 -1.43 -0.11
CA ALA A 146 15.14 -2.63 0.36
C ALA A 146 16.64 -2.40 0.62
N ARG A 147 17.29 -1.52 -0.16
CA ARG A 147 18.71 -1.13 0.05
C ARG A 147 18.87 -0.29 1.33
N TYR A 148 17.91 0.59 1.60
CA TYR A 148 17.91 1.41 2.81
C TYR A 148 17.79 0.54 4.07
N GLN A 149 16.96 -0.51 4.04
CA GLN A 149 16.86 -1.46 5.16
C GLN A 149 18.20 -2.14 5.49
N ARG A 150 19.16 -2.18 4.55
CA ARG A 150 20.52 -2.73 4.74
C ARG A 150 21.61 -1.68 4.95
N GLY A 151 21.27 -0.38 4.91
CA GLY A 151 22.26 0.71 5.01
C GLY A 151 23.05 0.97 3.72
N GLU A 152 22.59 0.47 2.57
CA GLU A 152 23.32 0.50 1.29
C GLU A 152 22.73 1.50 0.27
N CYS A 153 21.86 2.42 0.70
CA CYS A 153 21.15 3.36 -0.17
C CYS A 153 21.67 4.78 -0.02
N GLN A 154 22.04 5.41 -1.14
CA GLN A 154 22.45 6.82 -1.20
C GLN A 154 21.31 7.72 -1.72
N ALA A 155 20.67 7.35 -2.83
CA ALA A 155 19.50 8.03 -3.38
C ALA A 155 18.64 7.04 -4.17
N CYS A 156 17.31 7.11 -4.03
CA CYS A 156 16.34 6.35 -4.83
C CYS A 156 14.92 6.92 -4.70
N ASP A 157 13.98 6.40 -5.50
CA ASP A 157 12.57 6.80 -5.49
C ASP A 157 11.69 5.94 -4.55
N HIS A 158 12.29 5.38 -3.49
CA HIS A 158 11.60 4.54 -2.51
C HIS A 158 11.69 5.13 -1.10
N LEU A 159 10.74 4.77 -0.25
CA LEU A 159 10.66 5.32 1.10
C LEU A 159 11.79 4.79 1.99
N HIS A 160 12.55 5.72 2.58
CA HIS A 160 13.60 5.48 3.56
C HIS A 160 12.98 5.52 4.97
N ILE A 161 12.27 4.45 5.33
CA ILE A 161 11.58 4.30 6.61
C ILE A 161 11.88 2.90 7.16
N CYS A 162 12.09 2.77 8.47
CA CYS A 162 12.29 1.50 9.15
C CYS A 162 11.08 0.56 8.96
N ARG A 163 11.32 -0.63 8.39
CA ARG A 163 10.30 -1.67 8.22
C ARG A 163 9.62 -2.03 9.55
N ARG A 164 10.39 -2.22 10.63
CA ARG A 164 9.84 -2.60 11.94
C ARG A 164 8.95 -1.50 12.52
N HIS A 165 9.28 -0.24 12.29
CA HIS A 165 8.47 0.89 12.72
C HIS A 165 7.13 0.96 11.98
N MET A 166 7.12 0.71 10.67
CA MET A 166 5.87 0.60 9.90
C MET A 166 4.99 -0.58 10.35
N LEU A 167 5.60 -1.66 10.86
CA LEU A 167 4.89 -2.80 11.45
C LEU A 167 4.52 -2.62 12.94
N GLY A 168 4.89 -1.52 13.59
CA GLY A 168 4.66 -1.32 15.03
C GLY A 168 5.52 -2.21 15.95
N LYS A 169 6.58 -2.83 15.41
CA LYS A 169 7.46 -3.81 16.09
C LYS A 169 8.84 -3.27 16.43
N CYS A 170 9.09 -1.98 16.20
CA CYS A 170 10.33 -1.36 16.63
C CYS A 170 10.23 -1.03 18.12
N PRO A 171 11.19 -1.40 18.98
CA PRO A 171 11.10 -1.32 20.46
C PRO A 171 11.06 0.11 21.10
N ASN A 172 10.35 1.06 20.48
CA ASN A 172 10.11 2.47 20.84
C ASN A 172 11.35 3.39 20.88
N ARG A 173 11.35 4.60 20.29
CA ARG A 173 10.56 5.86 20.44
C ARG A 173 10.94 6.73 21.66
N ASP A 174 11.49 6.14 22.73
CA ASP A 174 11.96 6.89 23.92
C ASP A 174 13.46 6.70 24.22
N CYS A 175 14.14 5.86 23.45
CA CYS A 175 15.59 5.68 23.55
C CYS A 175 16.20 5.76 22.15
N TRP A 176 16.94 6.84 21.89
CA TRP A 176 17.58 7.16 20.61
C TRP A 176 18.67 6.16 20.17
N SER A 177 18.86 5.04 20.88
CA SER A 177 20.14 4.33 20.87
C SER A 177 20.18 2.96 20.18
N THR A 178 19.08 2.44 19.57
CA THR A 178 19.13 1.09 18.94
C THR A 178 18.69 0.99 17.49
N CYS A 179 17.84 1.87 16.97
CA CYS A 179 17.45 1.81 15.55
C CYS A 179 18.21 2.84 14.73
N THR A 180 19.00 2.36 13.76
CA THR A 180 19.77 3.21 12.83
C THR A 180 18.94 3.68 11.63
N LEU A 181 17.71 3.19 11.48
CA LEU A 181 16.82 3.51 10.37
C LEU A 181 15.82 4.60 10.78
N SER A 182 15.45 5.47 9.85
CA SER A 182 14.54 6.59 10.08
C SER A 182 13.13 6.10 10.44
N HIS A 183 12.53 6.75 11.43
CA HIS A 183 11.11 6.63 11.78
C HIS A 183 10.29 7.83 11.29
N ASP A 184 10.96 8.84 10.70
CA ASP A 184 10.30 10.05 10.23
C ASP A 184 9.88 9.90 8.76
N ILE A 185 8.58 10.06 8.52
CA ILE A 185 7.99 10.05 7.17
C ILE A 185 8.22 11.37 6.43
N HIS A 186 8.65 12.43 7.13
CA HIS A 186 8.82 13.79 6.61
C HIS A 186 10.29 14.15 6.33
N THR A 187 11.19 13.16 6.21
CA THR A 187 12.54 13.43 5.69
C THR A 187 12.47 13.97 4.26
N PRO A 188 13.44 14.78 3.80
CA PRO A 188 13.43 15.35 2.45
C PRO A 188 13.27 14.32 1.32
N VAL A 189 13.94 13.16 1.47
CA VAL A 189 13.82 12.04 0.52
C VAL A 189 12.39 11.47 0.52
N ASN A 190 11.82 11.21 1.70
CA ASN A 190 10.48 10.66 1.82
C ASN A 190 9.40 11.64 1.32
N MET A 191 9.54 12.93 1.63
CA MET A 191 8.62 13.96 1.14
C MET A 191 8.59 14.03 -0.39
N GLN A 192 9.76 13.94 -1.04
CA GLN A 192 9.85 13.93 -2.49
C GLN A 192 9.17 12.69 -3.08
N VAL A 193 9.41 11.51 -2.52
CA VAL A 193 8.76 10.26 -2.95
C VAL A 193 7.23 10.35 -2.76
N LEU A 194 6.76 10.81 -1.61
CA LEU A 194 5.32 10.95 -1.32
C LEU A 194 4.66 11.97 -2.26
N LYS A 195 5.32 13.09 -2.56
CA LYS A 195 4.83 14.09 -3.51
C LYS A 195 4.70 13.53 -4.92
N ASN A 196 5.75 12.87 -5.42
CA ASN A 196 5.77 12.27 -6.75
C ASN A 196 4.68 11.19 -6.94
N GLN A 197 4.35 10.47 -5.86
CA GLN A 197 3.31 9.44 -5.86
C GLN A 197 1.90 9.98 -5.55
N GLY A 198 1.74 11.30 -5.34
CA GLY A 198 0.45 11.90 -4.98
C GLY A 198 -0.10 11.43 -3.62
N LEU A 199 0.81 11.13 -2.68
CA LEU A 199 0.55 10.67 -1.31
C LEU A 199 0.90 11.72 -0.25
N PHE A 200 1.18 12.96 -0.69
CA PHE A 200 1.47 14.06 0.21
C PHE A 200 0.26 14.36 1.11
N GLY A 201 0.50 14.46 2.43
CA GLY A 201 -0.55 14.74 3.42
C GLY A 201 -1.17 13.52 4.10
N LEU A 202 -0.73 12.30 3.76
CA LEU A 202 -0.99 11.11 4.58
C LEU A 202 -0.19 11.19 5.88
N ASN A 203 -0.83 10.85 7.00
CA ASN A 203 -0.13 10.68 8.26
C ASN A 203 0.51 9.27 8.38
N GLU A 204 1.30 9.07 9.43
CA GLU A 204 2.03 7.82 9.69
C GLU A 204 1.09 6.59 9.73
N ALA A 205 -0.07 6.70 10.38
CA ALA A 205 -1.03 5.60 10.49
C ALA A 205 -1.67 5.25 9.14
N GLN A 206 -2.06 6.25 8.36
CA GLN A 206 -2.62 6.07 7.02
C GLN A 206 -1.59 5.47 6.06
N LEU A 207 -0.33 5.93 6.14
CA LEU A 207 0.75 5.39 5.32
C LEU A 207 1.05 3.92 5.66
N ARG A 208 0.97 3.53 6.95
CA ARG A 208 1.09 2.11 7.34
C ARG A 208 0.05 1.21 6.66
N ILE A 209 -1.21 1.63 6.65
CA ILE A 209 -2.29 0.89 5.98
C ILE A 209 -2.00 0.78 4.48
N LEU A 210 -1.72 1.91 3.83
CA LEU A 210 -1.47 1.94 2.39
C LEU A 210 -0.28 1.07 1.98
N LEU A 211 0.82 1.12 2.75
CA LEU A 211 2.00 0.31 2.48
C LEU A 211 1.75 -1.16 2.75
N LEU A 212 1.14 -1.53 3.89
CA LEU A 212 0.94 -2.95 4.23
C LEU A 212 0.08 -3.67 3.18
N GLN A 213 -0.91 -3.00 2.61
CA GLN A 213 -1.75 -3.59 1.56
C GLN A 213 -1.14 -3.56 0.14
N ASN A 214 -0.02 -2.86 -0.07
CA ASN A 214 0.59 -2.71 -1.40
C ASN A 214 2.02 -3.24 -1.52
N ASP A 215 2.78 -3.25 -0.42
CA ASP A 215 4.21 -3.56 -0.38
C ASP A 215 4.46 -4.99 0.13
N PRO A 216 4.91 -5.92 -0.74
CA PRO A 216 5.22 -7.28 -0.34
C PRO A 216 6.31 -7.37 0.73
N CYS A 217 7.16 -6.35 0.87
CA CYS A 217 8.19 -6.32 1.90
C CYS A 217 7.63 -6.06 3.29
N LEU A 218 6.32 -5.87 3.48
CA LEU A 218 5.71 -5.78 4.81
C LEU A 218 5.04 -7.08 5.24
N LEU A 219 4.84 -8.02 4.31
CA LEU A 219 4.25 -9.32 4.60
C LEU A 219 5.25 -10.28 5.29
N PRO A 220 4.74 -11.33 5.96
CA PRO A 220 5.53 -12.46 6.41
C PRO A 220 6.34 -13.08 5.27
N GLU A 221 7.46 -13.71 5.62
CA GLU A 221 8.31 -14.34 4.62
C GLU A 221 7.61 -15.51 3.93
N VAL A 222 7.76 -15.57 2.61
CA VAL A 222 7.32 -16.72 1.80
C VAL A 222 8.33 -17.86 1.92
N CYS A 223 7.84 -19.07 2.17
CA CYS A 223 8.67 -20.26 2.25
C CYS A 223 9.28 -20.59 0.89
N LEU A 224 10.61 -20.48 0.79
CA LEU A 224 11.32 -20.79 -0.46
C LEU A 224 11.35 -22.29 -0.77
N LEU A 225 11.29 -23.15 0.25
CA LEU A 225 11.25 -24.60 0.07
C LEU A 225 9.91 -25.07 -0.50
N TYR A 226 8.80 -24.47 -0.06
CA TYR A 226 7.48 -24.64 -0.69
C TYR A 226 7.49 -24.20 -2.16
N ASN A 227 8.26 -23.16 -2.47
CA ASN A 227 8.41 -22.65 -3.83
C ASN A 227 9.37 -23.47 -4.72
N LYS A 228 9.82 -24.65 -4.27
CA LYS A 228 10.67 -25.60 -5.04
C LYS A 228 9.99 -26.97 -5.15
N GLY A 229 10.18 -27.64 -6.30
CA GLY A 229 9.56 -28.93 -6.57
C GLY A 229 8.08 -28.86 -6.96
N GLU A 230 7.50 -30.02 -7.29
CA GLU A 230 6.13 -30.17 -7.80
C GLU A 230 5.17 -30.79 -6.76
N ALA A 231 5.69 -31.28 -5.64
CA ALA A 231 4.89 -31.86 -4.56
C ALA A 231 4.00 -30.79 -3.88
N LEU A 232 2.95 -31.23 -3.19
CA LEU A 232 1.96 -30.38 -2.51
C LEU A 232 2.61 -29.31 -1.59
N TYR A 233 3.66 -29.69 -0.86
CA TYR A 233 4.41 -28.79 0.03
C TYR A 233 5.79 -28.39 -0.53
N GLY A 234 6.02 -28.64 -1.82
CA GLY A 234 7.35 -28.53 -2.41
C GLY A 234 8.37 -29.36 -1.64
N TYR A 235 9.51 -28.76 -1.30
CA TYR A 235 10.56 -29.35 -0.46
C TYR A 235 10.45 -28.96 1.03
N CYS A 236 9.32 -28.39 1.46
CA CYS A 236 9.14 -27.99 2.86
C CYS A 236 8.73 -29.19 3.73
N ASN A 237 9.66 -29.68 4.54
CA ASN A 237 9.41 -30.79 5.47
C ASN A 237 8.52 -30.41 6.67
N LEU A 238 8.37 -29.11 6.95
CA LEU A 238 7.55 -28.62 8.07
C LEU A 238 6.05 -28.61 7.76
N LYS A 239 5.65 -28.70 6.48
CA LYS A 239 4.26 -28.70 6.03
C LYS A 239 3.44 -27.61 6.74
N ASP A 240 2.30 -27.95 7.35
CA ASP A 240 1.43 -26.99 8.05
C ASP A 240 2.02 -26.41 9.34
N LYS A 241 3.13 -26.96 9.83
CA LYS A 241 3.87 -26.43 10.98
C LYS A 241 4.91 -25.36 10.57
N CYS A 242 5.01 -25.04 9.28
CA CYS A 242 5.93 -24.00 8.82
C CYS A 242 5.44 -22.60 9.26
N ASN A 243 6.34 -21.79 9.79
CA ASN A 243 6.06 -20.41 10.20
C ASN A 243 6.23 -19.37 9.06
N LYS A 244 6.38 -19.83 7.82
CA LYS A 244 6.51 -19.01 6.61
C LYS A 244 5.33 -19.28 5.69
N PHE A 245 4.97 -18.31 4.85
CA PHE A 245 3.84 -18.45 3.95
C PHE A 245 4.08 -19.51 2.85
N HIS A 246 3.17 -20.46 2.77
CA HIS A 246 3.07 -21.45 1.69
C HIS A 246 2.20 -20.91 0.56
N VAL A 247 2.71 -19.87 -0.11
CA VAL A 247 2.08 -19.23 -1.27
C VAL A 247 3.09 -19.06 -2.42
N CYS A 248 2.59 -18.85 -3.62
CA CYS A 248 3.41 -18.57 -4.80
C CYS A 248 4.19 -17.26 -4.60
N LYS A 249 5.52 -17.34 -4.55
CA LYS A 249 6.40 -16.17 -4.43
C LYS A 249 6.20 -15.18 -5.56
N SER A 250 6.03 -15.68 -6.79
CA SER A 250 5.81 -14.83 -7.97
C SER A 250 4.46 -14.13 -7.90
N PHE A 251 3.42 -14.76 -7.34
CA PHE A 251 2.11 -14.13 -7.17
C PHE A 251 2.18 -12.95 -6.21
N VAL A 252 2.82 -13.14 -5.04
CA VAL A 252 3.02 -12.09 -4.04
C VAL A 252 3.81 -10.90 -4.60
N ARG A 253 4.69 -11.13 -5.58
CA ARG A 253 5.43 -10.08 -6.28
C ARG A 253 4.68 -9.46 -7.47
N GLY A 254 3.52 -10.02 -7.87
CA GLY A 254 2.79 -9.61 -9.07
C GLY A 254 3.46 -10.06 -10.38
N GLU A 255 4.28 -11.11 -10.34
CA GLU A 255 5.13 -11.61 -11.43
C GLU A 255 4.76 -13.04 -11.87
N CYS A 256 3.70 -13.66 -11.29
CA CYS A 256 3.29 -15.01 -11.70
C CYS A 256 2.70 -14.98 -13.11
N ARG A 257 3.30 -15.75 -14.03
CA ARG A 257 2.88 -15.86 -15.43
C ARG A 257 2.15 -17.17 -15.75
N LEU A 258 1.83 -17.98 -14.73
CA LEU A 258 1.20 -19.29 -14.90
C LEU A 258 -0.31 -19.18 -14.68
N GLN A 259 -1.08 -19.36 -15.76
CA GLN A 259 -2.56 -19.32 -15.70
C GLN A 259 -3.12 -20.34 -14.69
N ARG A 260 -2.56 -21.56 -14.74
CA ARG A 260 -2.86 -22.65 -13.80
C ARG A 260 -1.65 -22.88 -12.89
N CYS A 261 -1.35 -21.90 -12.05
CA CYS A 261 -0.28 -22.02 -11.08
C CYS A 261 -0.57 -23.16 -10.09
N LYS A 262 0.36 -24.10 -9.94
CA LYS A 262 0.25 -25.21 -8.98
C LYS A 262 0.43 -24.78 -7.52
N ARG A 263 0.87 -23.55 -7.29
CA ARG A 263 1.13 -22.98 -5.96
C ARG A 263 -0.03 -22.11 -5.52
N SER A 264 -0.33 -22.11 -4.23
CA SER A 264 -1.44 -21.34 -3.67
C SER A 264 -1.25 -19.84 -3.91
N HIS A 265 -2.33 -19.20 -4.35
CA HIS A 265 -2.46 -17.74 -4.45
C HIS A 265 -3.32 -17.17 -3.31
N GLN A 266 -3.64 -17.96 -2.29
CA GLN A 266 -4.47 -17.55 -1.15
C GLN A 266 -3.59 -17.14 0.03
N LEU A 267 -3.48 -15.84 0.28
CA LEU A 267 -2.81 -15.28 1.46
C LEU A 267 -3.70 -15.34 2.72
N ILE A 268 -5.02 -15.34 2.51
CA ILE A 268 -6.03 -15.43 3.56
C ILE A 268 -6.64 -16.82 3.48
N HIS A 269 -6.23 -17.68 4.42
CA HIS A 269 -6.70 -19.04 4.62
C HIS A 269 -6.53 -19.36 6.11
N GLU A 270 -7.30 -20.30 6.65
CA GLU A 270 -7.31 -20.63 8.09
C GLU A 270 -5.91 -20.72 8.73
N THR A 271 -5.01 -21.51 8.12
CA THR A 271 -3.63 -21.68 8.59
C THR A 271 -2.78 -20.41 8.51
N SER A 272 -2.98 -19.59 7.48
CA SER A 272 -2.29 -18.31 7.29
C SER A 272 -2.81 -17.23 8.24
N LEU A 273 -4.11 -17.25 8.58
CA LEU A 273 -4.73 -16.29 9.49
C LEU A 273 -4.13 -16.37 10.89
N LYS A 274 -3.91 -17.57 11.41
CA LYS A 274 -3.23 -17.76 12.70
C LYS A 274 -1.83 -17.17 12.68
N LEU A 275 -1.04 -17.45 11.63
CA LEU A 275 0.30 -16.87 11.47
C LEU A 275 0.28 -15.34 11.42
N LEU A 276 -0.70 -14.76 10.72
CA LEU A 276 -0.87 -13.31 10.63
C LEU A 276 -1.23 -12.68 11.99
N GLN A 277 -2.12 -13.33 12.76
CA GLN A 277 -2.53 -12.92 14.10
C GLN A 277 -1.37 -13.02 15.10
N ASP A 278 -0.64 -14.14 15.11
CA ASP A 278 0.54 -14.34 15.97
C ASP A 278 1.63 -13.29 15.69
N GLN A 279 1.71 -12.81 14.45
CA GLN A 279 2.60 -11.73 14.05
C GLN A 279 2.01 -10.33 14.27
N GLY A 280 0.80 -10.18 14.82
CA GLY A 280 0.17 -8.89 15.08
C GLY A 280 -0.05 -8.02 13.84
N LEU A 281 -0.28 -8.64 12.67
CA LEU A 281 -0.53 -7.91 11.43
C LEU A 281 -1.98 -7.44 11.34
N ASN A 282 -2.19 -6.30 10.69
CA ASN A 282 -3.52 -5.81 10.40
C ASN A 282 -4.19 -6.67 9.32
N ILE A 283 -5.04 -7.62 9.74
CA ILE A 283 -5.71 -8.57 8.84
C ILE A 283 -6.48 -7.87 7.70
N PRO A 284 -7.25 -6.79 7.93
CA PRO A 284 -7.93 -6.07 6.83
C PRO A 284 -6.98 -5.60 5.73
N SER A 285 -5.79 -5.11 6.08
CA SER A 285 -4.76 -4.69 5.10
C SER A 285 -4.23 -5.87 4.30
N VAL A 286 -4.09 -7.07 4.90
CA VAL A 286 -3.66 -8.28 4.18
C VAL A 286 -4.76 -8.80 3.26
N VAL A 287 -6.04 -8.67 3.66
CA VAL A 287 -7.18 -8.93 2.77
C VAL A 287 -7.13 -7.99 1.57
N ASN A 288 -6.87 -6.69 1.79
CA ASN A 288 -6.70 -5.73 0.70
C ASN A 288 -5.52 -6.11 -0.21
N PHE A 289 -4.41 -6.57 0.37
CA PHE A 289 -3.26 -7.08 -0.41
C PHE A 289 -3.67 -8.24 -1.31
N GLN A 290 -4.43 -9.21 -0.79
CA GLN A 290 -4.95 -10.34 -1.55
C GLN A 290 -5.82 -9.87 -2.73
N ILE A 291 -6.75 -8.94 -2.48
CA ILE A 291 -7.62 -8.36 -3.52
C ILE A 291 -6.79 -7.68 -4.62
N ILE A 292 -5.83 -6.82 -4.23
CA ILE A 292 -4.96 -6.10 -5.17
C ILE A 292 -4.10 -7.09 -5.97
N SER A 293 -3.58 -8.14 -5.33
CA SER A 293 -2.72 -9.14 -5.97
C SER A 293 -3.48 -10.01 -6.95
N ALA A 294 -4.70 -10.42 -6.61
CA ALA A 294 -5.61 -11.13 -7.51
C ALA A 294 -5.93 -10.27 -8.75
N TYR A 295 -6.26 -8.99 -8.55
CA TYR A 295 -6.47 -8.07 -9.67
C TYR A 295 -5.22 -7.95 -10.58
N ARG A 296 -4.04 -7.73 -9.99
CA ARG A 296 -2.77 -7.62 -10.74
C ARG A 296 -2.47 -8.90 -11.53
N HIS A 297 -2.75 -10.06 -10.94
CA HIS A 297 -2.59 -11.35 -11.59
C HIS A 297 -3.49 -11.48 -12.82
N THR A 298 -4.79 -11.20 -12.67
CA THR A 298 -5.73 -11.20 -13.81
C THR A 298 -5.35 -10.19 -14.88
N LYS A 299 -4.93 -8.97 -14.48
CA LYS A 299 -4.46 -7.92 -15.42
C LYS A 299 -3.24 -8.39 -16.22
N LEU A 300 -2.24 -8.96 -15.55
CA LEU A 300 -1.04 -9.49 -16.20
C LEU A 300 -1.38 -10.57 -17.22
N HIS A 301 -2.28 -11.50 -16.86
CA HIS A 301 -2.68 -12.58 -17.74
C HIS A 301 -3.42 -12.11 -18.99
N LYS A 302 -4.36 -11.17 -18.85
CA LYS A 302 -4.99 -10.50 -20.00
C LYS A 302 -3.97 -9.82 -20.90
N MET A 303 -2.96 -9.17 -20.32
CA MET A 303 -1.88 -8.53 -21.12
C MET A 303 -1.03 -9.56 -21.88
N LEU A 304 -0.76 -10.73 -21.29
CA LEU A 304 0.03 -11.80 -21.92
C LEU A 304 -0.76 -12.49 -23.04
N GLU A 305 -2.06 -12.71 -22.86
CA GLU A 305 -2.96 -13.25 -23.89
C GLU A 305 -3.01 -12.35 -25.12
N ASN A 306 -3.31 -11.05 -24.93
CA ASN A 306 -3.37 -10.07 -26.02
C ASN A 306 -2.04 -9.96 -26.79
N LYS A 307 -0.91 -10.06 -26.08
CA LYS A 307 0.42 -10.04 -26.72
C LYS A 307 0.66 -11.32 -27.55
N GLY A 308 0.19 -12.47 -27.06
CA GLY A 308 0.25 -13.74 -27.79
C GLY A 308 -0.58 -13.71 -29.08
N GLU A 309 -1.77 -13.14 -29.03
CA GLU A 309 -2.64 -12.93 -30.20
C GLU A 309 -1.98 -12.00 -31.23
N THR A 310 -1.45 -10.86 -30.78
CA THR A 310 -0.77 -9.91 -31.68
C THR A 310 0.45 -10.53 -32.38
N ILE A 311 1.19 -11.41 -31.70
CA ILE A 311 2.34 -12.11 -32.30
C ILE A 311 1.86 -13.15 -33.33
N ARG A 312 0.79 -13.89 -33.03
CA ARG A 312 0.20 -14.86 -33.95
C ARG A 312 -0.31 -14.19 -35.22
N ASP A 313 -1.02 -13.07 -35.09
CA ASP A 313 -1.55 -12.34 -36.25
C ASP A 313 -0.44 -11.79 -37.16
N ARG A 314 0.65 -11.28 -36.56
CA ARG A 314 1.84 -10.87 -37.31
C ARG A 314 2.51 -12.05 -38.03
N GLN A 315 2.63 -13.21 -37.37
CA GLN A 315 3.21 -14.40 -37.97
C GLN A 315 2.34 -14.93 -39.12
N SER A 316 1.01 -14.91 -38.98
CA SER A 316 0.05 -15.28 -40.02
C SER A 316 0.12 -14.34 -41.23
N THR A 317 0.31 -13.04 -40.99
CA THR A 317 0.45 -12.02 -42.06
C THR A 317 1.76 -12.21 -42.83
N ILE A 318 2.86 -12.50 -42.14
CA ILE A 318 4.16 -12.79 -42.77
C ILE A 318 4.07 -14.08 -43.59
N ASN A 319 3.47 -15.14 -43.07
CA ASN A 319 3.34 -16.40 -43.79
C ASN A 319 2.48 -16.26 -45.06
N MET A 320 1.44 -15.42 -45.04
CA MET A 320 0.64 -15.11 -46.23
C MET A 320 1.42 -14.31 -47.28
N ALA A 321 2.29 -13.38 -46.87
CA ALA A 321 3.10 -12.57 -47.78
C ALA A 321 4.30 -13.34 -48.41
N VAL A 322 4.71 -14.47 -47.82
CA VAL A 322 5.79 -15.33 -48.35
C VAL A 322 5.24 -16.37 -49.36
N LEU A 323 3.92 -16.56 -49.41
CA LEU A 323 3.23 -17.50 -50.31
C LEU A 323 2.64 -16.83 -51.57
N THR A 324 2.89 -15.54 -51.79
CA THR A 324 2.52 -14.75 -52.97
C THR A 324 3.76 -14.28 -53.70
#